data_AF-A0A926ZAQ4-F1
#
_entry.id   AF-A0A926ZAQ4-F1
#
_cell.length_a   1.000
_cell.length_b   1.000
_cell.length_c   1.000
_cell.angle_alpha   90.00
_cell.angle_beta   90.00
_cell.angle_gamma   90.00
#
_symmetry.space_group_name_H-M   'P 1'
#
loop_
_entity.id
_entity.type
_entity.pdbx_description
1 polymer ?
#
loop_
_entity_poly.entity_id
_entity_poly.type
_entity_poly.pdbx_seq_one_letter_code
_entity_poly.pdbx_strand_id
1 'polypeptide(L)'
;MSERRFLQLSGFTTAERIGLTDQVSEAINRAGAWITDFHQYSNISICINFEVPVANLAKLATTMQETGLILSQESLAQLMPANGFTPKQTEIFGTLQITFVHNEPDLYREIPAVPG
;
A
#
# COMPACT_ATOMS: atom_id res chain seq x y z
N MET A 1 -12.00 -2.08 -26.32
CA MET A 1 -12.33 -2.18 -24.88
C MET A 1 -11.34 -1.29 -24.15
N SER A 2 -11.79 -0.28 -23.42
CA SER A 2 -10.87 0.57 -22.65
C SER A 2 -10.39 -0.22 -21.44
N GLU A 3 -9.14 -0.66 -21.46
CA GLU A 3 -8.48 -1.32 -20.33
C GLU A 3 -8.44 -0.34 -19.16
N ARG A 4 -9.27 -0.58 -18.13
CA ARG A 4 -9.18 0.15 -16.87
C ARG A 4 -7.92 -0.32 -16.17
N ARG A 5 -6.88 0.49 -16.24
CA ARG A 5 -5.62 0.21 -15.55
C ARG A 5 -5.83 0.30 -14.04
N PHE A 6 -5.36 -0.72 -13.32
CA PHE A 6 -5.38 -0.82 -11.87
C PHE A 6 -3.94 -0.86 -11.36
N LEU A 7 -3.65 -0.20 -10.23
CA LEU A 7 -2.32 -0.22 -9.63
C LEU A 7 -2.24 -1.33 -8.59
N GLN A 8 -1.27 -2.22 -8.72
CA GLN A 8 -0.98 -3.21 -7.69
C GLN A 8 0.39 -2.90 -7.10
N LEU A 9 0.39 -2.19 -5.98
CA LEU A 9 1.59 -1.80 -5.28
C LEU A 9 1.84 -2.77 -4.13
N SER A 10 3.10 -3.12 -3.95
CA SER A 10 3.59 -3.93 -2.85
C SER A 10 4.87 -3.31 -2.30
N GLY A 11 4.98 -3.34 -0.97
CA GLY A 11 6.17 -2.87 -0.28
C GLY A 11 6.38 -3.62 1.02
N PHE A 12 7.58 -3.46 1.56
CA PHE A 12 7.95 -4.03 2.85
C PHE A 12 8.67 -3.00 3.71
N THR A 13 8.67 -3.26 5.01
CA THR A 13 9.20 -2.34 6.02
C THR A 13 9.60 -3.12 7.27
N THR A 14 10.55 -2.60 8.02
CA THR A 14 10.91 -3.09 9.37
C THR A 14 10.46 -2.12 10.47
N ALA A 15 9.75 -1.05 10.11
CA ALA A 15 9.25 -0.04 11.04
C ALA A 15 8.04 -0.56 11.84
N GLU A 16 7.76 0.12 12.96
CA GLU A 16 6.58 -0.16 13.79
C GLU A 16 5.28 0.07 12.99
N ARG A 17 4.34 -0.88 13.11
CA ARG A 17 3.15 -0.99 12.27
C ARG A 17 2.23 0.22 12.34
N ILE A 18 1.88 0.65 13.54
CA ILE A 18 0.91 1.72 13.77
C ILE A 18 1.46 3.03 13.22
N GLY A 19 2.69 3.38 13.59
CA GLY A 19 3.37 4.58 13.11
C GLY A 19 3.55 4.59 11.59
N LEU A 20 3.89 3.46 10.98
CA LEU A 20 4.02 3.40 9.52
C LEU A 20 2.66 3.51 8.82
N THR A 21 1.62 2.87 9.34
CA THR A 21 0.29 2.91 8.73
C THR A 21 -0.27 4.34 8.74
N ASP A 22 -0.04 5.08 9.84
CA ASP A 22 -0.37 6.51 9.92
C ASP A 22 0.42 7.33 8.88
N GLN A 23 1.73 7.14 8.79
CA GLN A 23 2.59 7.82 7.81
C GLN A 23 2.20 7.52 6.35
N VAL A 24 1.87 6.27 6.05
CA VAL A 24 1.40 5.85 4.72
C VAL A 24 0.06 6.49 4.42
N SER A 25 -0.88 6.47 5.37
CA SER A 25 -2.17 7.12 5.20
C SER A 25 -2.01 8.61 4.93
N GLU A 26 -1.17 9.29 5.69
CA GLU A 26 -0.86 10.70 5.48
C GLU A 26 -0.18 10.93 4.11
N ALA A 27 0.72 10.05 3.69
CA ALA A 27 1.37 10.15 2.38
C ALA A 27 0.38 9.98 1.22
N ILE A 28 -0.58 9.03 1.30
CA ILE A 28 -1.67 8.88 0.32
C ILE A 28 -2.49 10.17 0.25
N ASN A 29 -2.91 10.70 1.39
CA ASN A 29 -3.70 11.94 1.45
C ASN A 29 -2.92 13.15 0.91
N ARG A 30 -1.63 13.31 1.27
CA ARG A 30 -0.76 14.39 0.76
C ARG A 30 -0.52 14.29 -0.75
N ALA A 31 -0.49 13.08 -1.29
CA ALA A 31 -0.44 12.87 -2.74
C ALA A 31 -1.71 13.34 -3.46
N GLY A 32 -2.79 13.64 -2.74
CA GLY A 32 -4.10 13.93 -3.33
C GLY A 32 -4.78 12.67 -3.83
N ALA A 33 -4.46 11.52 -3.21
CA ALA A 33 -5.18 10.27 -3.34
C ALA A 33 -6.06 10.07 -2.10
N TRP A 34 -7.08 9.23 -2.22
CA TRP A 34 -8.04 8.92 -1.16
C TRP A 34 -8.04 7.41 -0.88
N ILE A 35 -8.08 7.05 0.40
CA ILE A 35 -8.18 5.65 0.84
C ILE A 35 -9.66 5.28 0.77
N THR A 36 -9.97 4.22 0.04
CA THR A 36 -11.34 3.74 -0.11
C THR A 36 -11.67 2.67 0.91
N ASP A 37 -10.68 1.86 1.27
CA ASP A 37 -10.84 0.72 2.17
C ASP A 37 -9.47 0.23 2.66
N PHE A 38 -9.41 -0.48 3.79
CA PHE A 38 -8.19 -1.15 4.24
C PHE A 38 -8.52 -2.47 4.93
N HIS A 39 -7.66 -3.46 4.72
CA HIS A 39 -7.77 -4.79 5.28
C HIS A 39 -6.45 -5.18 5.94
N GLN A 40 -6.49 -5.43 7.24
CA GLN A 40 -5.33 -5.92 7.97
C GLN A 40 -5.34 -7.46 7.99
N TYR A 41 -4.26 -8.07 7.53
CA TYR A 41 -4.07 -9.52 7.55
C TYR A 41 -3.03 -9.86 8.64
N SER A 42 -3.53 -10.24 9.82
CA SER A 42 -2.71 -10.54 11.00
C SER A 42 -1.82 -9.36 11.43
N ASN A 43 -0.76 -9.62 12.20
CA ASN A 43 0.20 -8.58 12.59
C ASN A 43 1.31 -8.36 11.54
N ILE A 44 1.28 -9.09 10.42
CA ILE A 44 2.38 -9.13 9.44
C ILE A 44 2.09 -8.36 8.16
N SER A 45 0.84 -8.05 7.83
CA SER A 45 0.53 -7.29 6.62
C SER A 45 -0.76 -6.49 6.70
N ILE A 46 -0.81 -5.44 5.90
CA ILE A 46 -2.01 -4.63 5.63
C ILE A 46 -2.13 -4.41 4.14
N CYS A 47 -3.35 -4.42 3.63
CA CYS A 47 -3.69 -4.04 2.27
C CYS A 47 -4.56 -2.79 2.32
N ILE A 48 -4.15 -1.75 1.62
CA ILE A 48 -4.87 -0.47 1.56
C ILE A 48 -5.38 -0.30 0.14
N ASN A 49 -6.69 -0.17 -0.02
CA ASN A 49 -7.32 0.20 -1.27
C ASN A 49 -7.39 1.73 -1.34
N PHE A 50 -6.97 2.29 -2.46
CA PHE A 50 -6.98 3.72 -2.67
C PHE A 50 -7.36 4.03 -4.12
N GLU A 51 -7.69 5.27 -4.34
CA GLU A 51 -7.89 5.83 -5.67
C GLU A 51 -7.01 7.09 -5.80
N VAL A 52 -6.48 7.32 -6.99
CA VAL A 52 -5.55 8.42 -7.24
C VAL A 52 -5.81 9.06 -8.60
N PRO A 53 -5.85 10.39 -8.69
CA PRO A 53 -5.86 11.08 -9.97
C PRO A 53 -4.61 10.76 -10.77
N VAL A 54 -4.73 10.54 -12.08
CA VAL A 54 -3.57 10.22 -12.94
C VAL A 54 -2.47 11.29 -12.85
N ALA A 55 -2.88 12.55 -12.74
CA ALA A 55 -1.98 13.71 -12.57
C ALA A 55 -1.11 13.63 -11.29
N ASN A 56 -1.57 12.88 -10.28
CA ASN A 56 -0.95 12.81 -8.97
C ASN A 56 -0.09 11.55 -8.76
N LEU A 57 0.03 10.66 -9.75
CA LEU A 57 0.81 9.42 -9.63
C LEU A 57 2.28 9.65 -9.29
N ALA A 58 2.91 10.62 -9.95
CA ALA A 58 4.30 10.97 -9.67
C ALA A 58 4.44 11.49 -8.22
N LYS A 59 3.47 12.27 -7.75
CA LYS A 59 3.44 12.78 -6.38
C LYS A 59 3.27 11.64 -5.37
N LEU A 60 2.38 10.69 -5.66
CA LEU A 60 2.19 9.49 -4.85
C LEU A 60 3.48 8.69 -4.73
N ALA A 61 4.21 8.50 -5.83
CA ALA A 61 5.49 7.81 -5.82
C ALA A 61 6.52 8.49 -4.92
N THR A 62 6.60 9.82 -4.97
CA THR A 62 7.50 10.60 -4.12
C THR A 62 7.10 10.49 -2.65
N THR A 63 5.82 10.74 -2.32
CA THR A 63 5.35 10.72 -0.93
C THR A 63 5.47 9.33 -0.31
N MET A 64 5.26 8.26 -1.08
CA MET A 64 5.45 6.88 -0.59
C MET A 64 6.92 6.61 -0.23
N GLN A 65 7.88 7.09 -1.03
CA GLN A 65 9.31 6.92 -0.74
C GLN A 65 9.74 7.66 0.54
N GLU A 66 9.06 8.75 0.89
CA GLU A 66 9.33 9.51 2.13
C GLU A 66 8.89 8.78 3.40
N THR A 67 7.98 7.80 3.30
CA THR A 67 7.47 7.03 4.47
C THR A 67 8.47 5.99 5.01
N GLY A 68 9.58 5.74 4.30
CA GLY A 68 10.49 4.64 4.62
C GLY A 68 9.98 3.27 4.18
N LEU A 69 8.84 3.19 3.50
CA LEU A 69 8.36 1.97 2.86
C LEU A 69 9.23 1.62 1.64
N ILE A 70 9.76 0.40 1.61
CA ILE A 70 10.53 -0.10 0.47
C ILE A 70 9.55 -0.72 -0.52
N LEU A 71 9.21 0.03 -1.57
CA LEU A 71 8.37 -0.46 -2.65
C LEU A 71 9.13 -1.44 -3.55
N SER A 72 8.43 -2.44 -4.06
CA SER A 72 8.98 -3.35 -5.06
C SER A 72 9.24 -2.63 -6.38
N GLN A 73 10.19 -3.13 -7.16
CA GLN A 73 10.58 -2.52 -8.43
C GLN A 73 9.41 -2.48 -9.44
N GLU A 74 8.54 -3.49 -9.42
CA GLU A 74 7.29 -3.56 -10.19
C GLU A 74 6.30 -2.45 -9.78
N SER A 75 6.20 -2.16 -8.49
CA SER A 75 5.34 -1.10 -7.96
C SER A 75 5.84 0.28 -8.40
N LEU A 76 7.15 0.50 -8.30
CA LEU A 76 7.78 1.73 -8.76
C LEU A 76 7.55 1.93 -10.27
N ALA A 77 7.72 0.88 -11.08
CA ALA A 77 7.48 0.93 -12.51
C ALA A 77 6.02 1.26 -12.86
N GLN A 78 5.05 0.78 -12.07
CA GLN A 78 3.63 1.07 -12.29
C GLN A 78 3.26 2.54 -11.98
N LEU A 79 3.93 3.14 -11.00
CA LEU A 79 3.74 4.54 -10.59
C LEU A 79 4.37 5.55 -11.57
N MET A 80 5.23 5.09 -12.49
CA MET A 80 5.82 5.97 -13.48
C MET A 80 4.80 6.39 -14.56
N PRO A 81 4.66 7.69 -14.84
CA PRO A 81 3.70 8.22 -15.82
C PRO A 81 3.94 7.75 -17.27
N ALA A 82 5.11 7.17 -17.55
CA ALA A 82 5.48 6.66 -18.87
C ALA A 82 4.67 5.44 -19.34
N ASN A 83 3.93 4.77 -18.45
CA ASN A 83 3.27 3.49 -18.76
C ASN A 83 1.92 3.62 -19.51
N GLY A 84 1.75 4.61 -20.38
CA GLY A 84 0.61 4.63 -21.32
C GLY A 84 -0.75 4.96 -20.70
N PHE A 85 -0.79 5.91 -19.76
CA PHE A 85 -2.08 6.44 -19.29
C PHE A 85 -2.81 7.13 -20.44
N THR A 86 -4.03 6.67 -20.72
CA THR A 86 -4.86 7.32 -21.73
C THR A 86 -5.45 8.60 -21.14
N PRO A 87 -5.54 9.71 -21.89
CA PRO A 87 -6.07 10.99 -21.41
C PRO A 87 -7.55 10.95 -20.98
N LYS A 88 -8.25 9.82 -21.16
CA LYS A 88 -9.62 9.60 -20.68
C LYS A 88 -9.69 9.08 -19.25
N GLN A 89 -8.60 8.53 -18.70
CA GLN A 89 -8.58 8.12 -17.30
C GLN A 89 -8.22 9.34 -16.44
N THR A 90 -9.19 9.83 -15.68
CA THR A 90 -8.98 10.89 -14.69
C THR A 90 -8.46 10.33 -13.38
N GLU A 91 -8.92 9.12 -13.02
CA GLU A 91 -8.67 8.46 -11.74
C GLU A 91 -8.37 6.97 -11.95
N ILE A 92 -7.55 6.44 -11.06
CA ILE A 92 -7.11 5.05 -11.06
C ILE A 92 -7.30 4.46 -9.67
N PHE A 93 -7.88 3.27 -9.63
CA PHE A 93 -7.94 2.46 -8.42
C PHE A 93 -6.62 1.71 -8.24
N GLY A 94 -6.17 1.60 -6.99
CA GLY A 94 -4.97 0.88 -6.64
C GLY A 94 -5.11 0.14 -5.31
N THR A 95 -4.30 -0.90 -5.17
CA THR A 95 -4.03 -1.55 -3.89
C THR A 95 -2.58 -1.30 -3.49
N LEU A 96 -2.35 -1.10 -2.20
CA LEU A 96 -1.03 -1.07 -1.58
C LEU A 96 -0.97 -2.15 -0.51
N GLN A 97 -0.24 -3.21 -0.80
CA GLN A 97 0.07 -4.24 0.17
C GLN A 97 1.39 -3.91 0.88
N ILE A 98 1.35 -3.79 2.19
CA ILE A 98 2.52 -3.57 3.03
C ILE A 98 2.75 -4.82 3.87
N THR A 99 3.94 -5.38 3.74
CA THR A 99 4.40 -6.48 4.58
C THR A 99 5.35 -5.93 5.63
N PHE A 100 5.00 -6.13 6.89
CA PHE A 100 5.82 -5.74 8.01
C PHE A 100 6.73 -6.89 8.42
N VAL A 101 8.02 -6.67 8.20
CA VAL A 101 9.10 -7.59 8.56
C VAL A 101 9.52 -7.26 9.98
N HIS A 102 8.83 -7.85 10.94
CA HIS A 102 9.22 -7.84 12.35
C HIS A 102 9.91 -9.15 12.68
N ASN A 103 10.95 -9.08 13.50
CA ASN A 103 11.58 -10.25 14.10
C ASN A 103 10.90 -10.61 15.44
N GLU A 104 9.63 -10.25 15.60
CA GLU A 104 8.84 -10.61 16.78
C GLU A 104 8.53 -12.10 16.72
N PRO A 105 8.81 -12.87 17.78
CA PRO A 105 8.44 -14.28 17.82
C PRO A 105 6.93 -14.42 17.59
N ASP A 106 6.53 -15.42 16.80
CA ASP A 106 5.14 -15.79 16.61
C ASP A 106 4.37 -15.67 17.94
N LEU A 107 3.19 -15.06 17.89
CA LEU A 107 2.28 -15.02 19.02
C LEU A 107 1.97 -16.48 19.39
N TYR A 108 2.69 -17.01 20.39
CA TYR A 108 2.42 -18.31 20.98
C TYR A 108 1.05 -18.19 21.62
N ARG A 109 0.01 -18.57 20.87
CA ARG A 109 -1.33 -18.67 21.40
C ARG A 109 -1.30 -19.92 22.27
N GLU A 110 -1.30 -19.74 23.59
CA GLU A 110 -1.51 -20.87 24.50
C GLU A 110 -2.82 -21.53 24.07
N ILE A 111 -2.71 -22.76 23.55
CA ILE A 111 -3.86 -23.59 23.26
C ILE A 111 -4.41 -23.96 24.65
N PRO A 112 -5.60 -23.51 25.04
CA PRO A 112 -6.17 -24.01 26.29
C PRO A 112 -6.27 -25.52 26.17
N ALA A 113 -5.73 -26.25 27.16
CA ALA A 113 -5.87 -27.69 27.22
C ALA A 113 -7.38 -28.01 27.17
N VAL A 114 -7.81 -28.76 26.16
CA VAL A 114 -9.20 -29.18 26.01
C VAL A 114 -9.47 -30.21 27.11
N PRO A 115 -10.34 -29.94 28.10
CA PRO A 115 -10.78 -30.96 29.04
C PRO A 115 -12.05 -31.62 28.47
N GLY A 116 -11.97 -32.90 28.12
CA GLY A 116 -13.15 -33.71 27.74
C GLY A 116 -12.87 -34.70 26.65
#